data_AF-A0AAP9DTI6-F1
#
_entry.id   AF-A0AAP9DTI6-F1
#
_cell.length_a   1.000
_cell.length_b   1.000
_cell.length_c   1.000
_cell.angle_alpha   90.00
_cell.angle_beta   90.00
_cell.angle_gamma   90.00
#
_symmetry.space_group_name_H-M   'P 1'
#
loop_
_entity.id
_entity.type
_entity.pdbx_description
1 polymer ?
#
loop_
_entity_poly.entity_id
_entity_poly.type
_entity_poly.pdbx_seq_one_letter_code
_entity_poly.pdbx_strand_id
1 'polypeptide(L)' 'MNTVLIDPQRCPLCGQPNHCAYAAGRPHTECWCMKRSVPQELLKQIPAEQRRQACVCEDCVKAFVEKNKG' A
#
# COMPACT_ATOMS: atom_id res chain seq x y z
N MET A 1 3.83 -13.69 21.27
CA MET A 1 3.42 -13.17 19.94
C MET A 1 3.40 -11.66 20.06
N ASN A 2 4.35 -10.94 19.47
CA ASN A 2 4.32 -9.48 19.44
C ASN A 2 3.24 -9.07 18.44
N THR A 3 2.08 -8.66 18.94
CA THR A 3 1.03 -8.09 18.10
C THR A 3 1.52 -6.75 17.57
N VAL A 4 2.04 -6.74 16.34
CA VAL A 4 2.29 -5.50 15.63
C VAL A 4 0.93 -4.86 15.38
N LEU A 5 0.68 -3.69 15.98
CA LEU A 5 -0.50 -2.91 15.67
C LEU A 5 -0.38 -2.45 14.22
N ILE A 6 -1.24 -2.98 13.34
CA ILE A 6 -1.27 -2.60 11.93
C ILE A 6 -2.06 -1.30 11.82
N ASP A 7 -1.40 -0.25 11.35
CA ASP A 7 -2.05 1.00 10.99
C ASP A 7 -2.53 0.92 9.53
N PRO A 8 -3.85 0.86 9.27
CA PRO A 8 -4.40 0.75 7.92
C PRO A 8 -4.14 2.00 7.06
N GLN A 9 -3.69 3.11 7.65
CA GLN A 9 -3.35 4.35 6.96
C GLN A 9 -1.85 4.48 6.64
N ARG A 10 -1.02 3.51 7.05
CA ARG A 10 0.41 3.47 6.74
C ARG A 10 0.76 2.39 5.73
N CYS A 11 1.76 2.69 4.91
CA CYS A 11 2.29 1.77 3.92
C CYS A 11 3.06 0.66 4.62
N PRO A 12 2.75 -0.63 4.38
CA PRO A 12 3.43 -1.74 5.03
C PRO A 12 4.88 -1.95 4.55
N LEU A 13 5.30 -1.25 3.48
CA LEU A 13 6.65 -1.36 2.91
C LEU A 13 7.59 -0.26 3.40
N CYS A 14 7.09 0.96 3.64
CA CYS A 14 7.94 2.11 3.98
C CYS A 14 7.49 2.88 5.24
N GLY A 15 6.36 2.51 5.84
CA GLY A 15 5.81 3.15 7.04
C GLY A 15 5.20 4.55 6.84
N GLN A 16 5.33 5.15 5.66
CA GLN A 16 4.74 6.47 5.34
C GLN A 16 3.22 6.37 5.10
N PRO A 17 2.47 7.48 5.13
CA PRO A 17 1.04 7.48 4.79
C PRO A 17 0.76 6.79 3.43
N ASN A 18 -0.21 5.88 3.40
CA ASN A 18 -0.60 5.17 2.17
C ASN A 18 -1.67 5.90 1.36
N HIS A 19 -2.27 6.96 1.93
CA HIS A 19 -3.38 7.72 1.34
C HIS A 19 -4.56 6.86 0.88
N CYS A 20 -4.84 5.77 1.60
CA CYS A 20 -6.05 4.97 1.41
C CYS A 20 -7.28 5.77 1.87
N ALA A 21 -8.12 6.18 0.92
CA ALA A 21 -9.35 6.92 1.21
C ALA A 21 -10.32 6.07 2.06
N TYR A 22 -10.42 4.77 1.78
CA TYR A 22 -11.28 3.86 2.55
C TYR A 22 -10.87 3.74 4.02
N ALA A 23 -9.57 3.60 4.30
CA ALA A 23 -9.04 3.61 5.67
C ALA A 23 -9.16 4.99 6.36
N ALA A 24 -9.40 6.04 5.59
CA ALA A 24 -9.70 7.39 6.09
C ALA A 24 -11.21 7.68 6.20
N GLY A 25 -12.07 6.67 6.04
CA GLY A 25 -13.53 6.84 6.14
C GLY A 25 -14.18 7.51 4.93
N ARG A 26 -13.48 7.54 3.79
CA ARG A 26 -13.97 8.10 2.52
C ARG A 26 -14.28 7.00 1.50
N PRO A 27 -15.07 7.27 0.45
CA PRO A 27 -15.34 6.30 -0.61
C PRO A 27 -14.07 5.71 -1.22
N HIS A 28 -14.06 4.40 -1.48
CA HIS A 28 -12.91 3.73 -2.09
C HIS A 28 -12.57 4.29 -3.49
N THR A 29 -13.56 4.85 -4.19
CA THR A 29 -13.40 5.53 -5.49
C THR A 29 -12.46 6.74 -5.42
N GLU A 30 -12.25 7.31 -4.24
CA GLU A 30 -11.31 8.40 -4.00
C GLU A 30 -9.86 7.93 -3.74
N CYS A 31 -9.64 6.62 -3.55
CA CYS A 31 -8.28 6.08 -3.38
C CYS A 31 -7.45 6.33 -4.65
N TRP A 32 -6.21 6.79 -4.49
CA TRP A 32 -5.30 6.98 -5.63
C TRP A 32 -5.10 5.67 -6.42
N CYS A 33 -5.16 4.51 -5.76
CA CYS A 33 -4.97 3.21 -6.39
C CYS A 33 -6.11 2.81 -7.33
N MET A 34 -7.26 3.50 -7.31
CA MET A 34 -8.31 3.34 -8.32
C MET A 34 -7.94 4.00 -9.65
N LYS A 35 -6.95 4.88 -9.66
CA LYS A 35 -6.51 5.63 -10.85
C LYS A 35 -5.23 5.06 -11.47
N ARG A 36 -4.55 4.12 -10.80
CA ARG A 36 -3.25 3.57 -11.21
C ARG A 36 -3.14 2.09 -10.87
N SER A 37 -2.61 1.31 -11.81
CA SER A 37 -2.34 -0.11 -11.60
C SER A 37 -1.28 -0.32 -10.53
N VAL A 38 -1.55 -1.23 -9.59
CA VAL A 38 -0.59 -1.65 -8.57
C VAL A 38 0.03 -2.98 -8.99
N PRO A 39 1.35 -3.06 -9.22
CA PRO A 39 2.01 -4.29 -9.67
C PRO A 39 1.85 -5.44 -8.68
N GLN A 40 1.47 -6.62 -9.16
CA GLN A 40 1.32 -7.82 -8.32
C GLN A 40 2.63 -8.22 -7.63
N GLU A 41 3.77 -8.08 -8.31
CA GLU A 41 5.08 -8.38 -7.75
C GLU A 41 5.44 -7.48 -6.56
N LEU A 42 4.99 -6.23 -6.56
CA LEU A 42 5.14 -5.35 -5.40
C LEU A 42 4.24 -5.80 -4.24
N LEU A 43 3.00 -6.22 -4.52
CA LEU A 43 2.09 -6.72 -3.49
C LEU A 43 2.63 -7.97 -2.80
N LYS A 44 3.40 -8.82 -3.50
CA LYS A 44 4.07 -9.99 -2.91
C LYS A 44 5.13 -9.60 -1.87
N GLN A 45 5.71 -8.40 -1.95
CA GLN A 45 6.69 -7.90 -0.98
C GLN A 45 6.06 -7.47 0.35
N ILE A 46 4.73 -7.31 0.41
CA ILE A 46 4.03 -6.98 1.66
C ILE A 46 4.14 -8.17 2.63
N PRO A 47 4.58 -7.96 3.89
CA PRO A 47 4.60 -8.99 4.92
C PRO A 47 3.24 -9.68 5.04
N ALA A 48 3.23 -11.01 5.22
CA ALA A 48 2.02 -11.82 5.14
C ALA A 48 0.91 -11.34 6.11
N GLU A 49 1.30 -10.90 7.30
CA GLU A 49 0.43 -10.39 8.35
C GLU A 49 -0.23 -9.04 7.99
N GLN A 50 0.40 -8.27 7.11
CA GLN A 50 -0.06 -6.93 6.70
C GLN A 50 -0.83 -6.94 5.37
N ARG A 51 -0.84 -8.07 4.65
CA ARG A 51 -1.61 -8.21 3.40
C ARG A 51 -3.10 -8.08 3.66
N ARG A 52 -3.79 -7.30 2.81
CA ARG A 52 -5.22 -6.94 2.94
C ARG A 52 -5.60 -6.16 4.20
N GLN A 53 -4.63 -5.79 5.04
CA GLN A 53 -4.85 -4.96 6.23
C GLN A 53 -4.46 -3.50 5.99
N ALA A 54 -3.38 -3.27 5.22
CA ALA A 54 -2.95 -1.94 4.82
C ALA A 54 -2.58 -1.91 3.33
N CYS A 55 -2.85 -0.78 2.66
CA CYS A 55 -2.46 -0.57 1.27
C CYS A 55 -1.00 -0.11 1.18
N VAL A 56 -0.32 -0.49 0.10
CA VAL A 56 0.93 0.17 -0.33
C VAL A 56 0.68 1.66 -0.64
N CYS A 57 1.69 2.52 -0.57
CA CYS A 57 1.58 3.92 -1.00
C CYS A 57 1.94 4.10 -2.49
N GLU A 58 1.49 5.21 -3.07
CA GLU A 58 1.77 5.53 -4.48
C GLU A 58 3.28 5.64 -4.75
N ASP A 59 4.07 6.15 -3.79
CA ASP A 59 5.51 6.33 -3.98
C ASP A 59 6.27 5.01 -4.01
N CYS A 60 5.86 4.02 -3.22
CA CYS A 60 6.39 2.67 -3.34
C CYS A 60 6.06 2.04 -4.70
N VAL A 61 4.86 2.31 -5.24
CA VAL A 61 4.50 1.86 -6.60
C VAL A 61 5.38 2.52 -7.64
N LYS A 62 5.54 3.85 -7.60
CA LYS A 62 6.40 4.60 -8.53
C LYS A 62 7.83 4.07 -8.48
N ALA A 63 8.41 3.97 -7.28
CA ALA A 63 9.78 3.49 -7.09
C ALA A 63 9.97 2.05 -7.59
N PHE A 64 8.98 1.17 -7.38
CA PHE A 64 9.01 -0.18 -7.93
C PHE A 64 8.98 -0.16 -9.46
N VAL A 65 8.06 0.59 -10.07
CA VAL A 65 7.94 0.68 -11.53
C VAL A 65 9.23 1.24 -12.15
N GLU A 66 9.81 2.31 -11.61
CA GLU A 66 11.07 2.86 -12.13
C GLU A 66 12.24 1.86 -12.04
N LYS A 67 12.32 1.07 -10.96
CA LYS A 67 13.35 0.03 -10.82
C LYS A 67 13.18 -1.15 -11.78
N ASN A 68 11.97 -1.42 -12.27
CA ASN A 68 11.66 -2.55 -13.15
C ASN A 68 11.50 -2.15 -14.63
N LYS A 69 11.86 -0.92 -15.00
CA LYS A 69 11.94 -0.45 -16.39
C LYS A 69 13.27 -0.79 -17.08
N GLY A 70 14.15 -1.57 -16.42
CA GLY A 70 15.44 -2.03 -16.94
C GLY A 70 15.39 -3.47 -17.40
#